data_AF-A0A949N3F3-F1
#
_entry.id   AF-A0A949N3F3-F1
#
_cell.length_a   1.000
_cell.length_b   1.000
_cell.length_c   1.000
_cell.angle_alpha   90.00
_cell.angle_beta   90.00
_cell.angle_gamma   90.00
#
_symmetry.space_group_name_H-M   'P 1'
#
loop_
_entity.id
_entity.type
_entity.pdbx_description
1 polymer ?
#
loop_
_entity_poly.entity_id
_entity_poly.type
_entity_poly.pdbx_seq_one_letter_code
_entity_poly.pdbx_strand_id
1 'polypeptide(L)'
;VTSAALVTGVHPHAAHAAHAARAARAANATVAAAPVSMSAMTPTRVGPSATPRATRPLDSSLTRPVVVINPRGVRTDAGTTVRFVARATGHPAPRVQWYREVHGRHRFDAIAGARHPVLVLRRVSVQLSGDLYRAVFTNRLGRRTSRVARLVVSVAAPPAPSTTTTTTPPAPVTVAVPPPTLPVDVVTPVAPPATTSTTPPTTVTTVSTPTTAPPLITLNPQSASVITGSSATFAAAANGTPSPSVAWQYSVDAGATYSPVAGATSDTLVVSTTISMSGRLYRAVFTNSAGTATTTPAVLSVAAAPFVATTNWAGYVATPGTYSHATGTFSVPVANCTSATTYASIWVGIDGYSPSQTVEQDGVMVECNAGVASYNAWYEMYGDTNVNCNCSNSVFLNSAYPVAPGDVITAVVDDTNSTWTLSLVDATANWHFEVSITGATPTPAQSSAEWILEAPTICSNSQCSMSSTASLAPTAPVSFTQAGATSSTASGSIIDFPDVGLTLNSASSPTVSPGPLSPDGTSFSV
;
A
#
# COMPACT_ATOMS: atom_id res chain seq x y z
N VAL A 1 26.29 26.51 -16.64
CA VAL A 1 25.99 26.04 -18.01
C VAL A 1 25.31 24.68 -17.85
N THR A 2 24.02 24.66 -17.48
CA THR A 2 22.88 24.29 -18.38
C THR A 2 23.18 22.98 -19.12
N SER A 3 22.54 21.86 -18.79
CA SER A 3 21.13 21.64 -19.09
C SER A 3 20.50 20.60 -18.17
N ALA A 4 19.42 20.98 -17.49
CA ALA A 4 18.42 20.02 -17.03
C ALA A 4 17.79 19.42 -18.29
N ALA A 5 18.00 18.12 -18.52
CA ALA A 5 17.21 17.41 -19.51
C ALA A 5 15.78 17.37 -18.97
N LEU A 6 14.91 18.24 -19.53
CA LEU A 6 13.48 17.99 -19.52
C LEU A 6 13.29 16.58 -20.06
N VAL A 7 12.84 15.67 -19.19
CA VAL A 7 12.17 14.47 -19.65
C VAL A 7 10.93 14.98 -20.38
N THR A 8 10.97 14.90 -21.70
CA THR A 8 9.84 15.17 -22.59
C THR A 8 8.63 14.42 -22.05
N GLY A 9 7.52 15.13 -21.83
CA GLY A 9 6.31 14.60 -21.22
C GLY A 9 5.91 13.27 -21.86
N VAL A 10 5.63 12.28 -21.00
CA VAL A 10 4.98 11.05 -21.42
C VAL A 10 3.56 11.46 -21.85
N HIS A 11 3.28 11.41 -23.14
CA HIS A 11 1.92 11.54 -23.67
C HIS A 11 1.30 10.14 -23.64
N PRO A 12 0.43 9.81 -22.67
CA PRO A 12 -0.48 8.69 -22.86
C PRO A 12 -1.33 8.97 -24.11
N HIS A 13 -1.66 7.94 -24.88
CA HIS A 13 -2.58 8.10 -26.01
C HIS A 13 -3.93 8.50 -25.42
N ALA A 14 -4.40 9.70 -25.79
CA ALA A 14 -5.60 10.28 -25.20
C ALA A 14 -6.82 9.42 -25.50
N ALA A 15 -7.59 9.08 -24.47
CA ALA A 15 -8.94 8.53 -24.65
C ALA A 15 -9.75 9.55 -25.47
N HIS A 16 -10.28 9.09 -26.60
CA HIS A 16 -10.88 9.94 -27.61
C HIS A 16 -12.38 10.11 -27.32
N ALA A 17 -12.75 11.21 -26.66
CA ALA A 17 -14.14 11.61 -26.55
C ALA A 17 -14.61 12.28 -27.85
N ALA A 18 -15.24 11.49 -28.74
CA ALA A 18 -15.92 12.00 -29.94
C ALA A 18 -17.41 12.28 -29.67
N HIS A 19 -17.75 13.58 -29.68
CA HIS A 19 -19.06 14.22 -29.88
C HIS A 19 -20.26 13.92 -28.97
N ALA A 20 -20.56 14.92 -28.11
CA ALA A 20 -21.93 15.25 -27.68
C ALA A 20 -22.72 15.90 -28.84
N ALA A 21 -23.83 15.28 -29.24
CA ALA A 21 -25.07 15.95 -29.67
C ALA A 21 -26.13 14.93 -30.16
N ARG A 22 -27.07 14.54 -29.28
CA ARG A 22 -28.54 14.43 -29.52
C ARG A 22 -29.19 13.45 -28.54
N ALA A 23 -29.69 13.95 -27.42
CA ALA A 23 -30.81 13.31 -26.71
C ALA A 23 -31.57 14.35 -25.87
N ALA A 24 -32.32 15.23 -26.54
CA ALA A 24 -33.36 16.01 -25.89
C ALA A 24 -34.65 15.89 -26.72
N ARG A 25 -35.48 14.89 -26.38
CA ARG A 25 -36.96 14.89 -26.51
C ARG A 25 -37.52 13.52 -26.18
N ALA A 26 -38.13 13.39 -25.01
CA ALA A 26 -39.55 13.04 -24.85
C ALA A 26 -39.87 12.84 -23.36
N ALA A 27 -40.67 13.76 -22.83
CA ALA A 27 -41.30 13.65 -21.52
C ALA A 27 -42.63 12.88 -21.61
N ASN A 28 -43.07 12.41 -20.45
CA ASN A 28 -44.40 11.91 -20.05
C ASN A 28 -44.79 10.47 -20.40
N ALA A 29 -44.83 9.63 -19.38
CA ALA A 29 -46.09 8.99 -18.95
C ALA A 29 -45.95 8.38 -17.54
N THR A 30 -46.78 8.87 -16.62
CA THR A 30 -47.08 8.30 -15.30
C THR A 30 -47.95 7.06 -15.44
N VAL A 31 -47.61 5.95 -14.77
CA VAL A 31 -48.58 4.88 -14.44
C VAL A 31 -48.30 4.34 -13.03
N ALA A 32 -49.37 4.28 -12.26
CA ALA A 32 -49.44 3.89 -10.86
C ALA A 32 -49.21 2.38 -10.64
N ALA A 33 -48.54 2.04 -9.54
CA ALA A 33 -48.38 0.67 -9.05
C ALA A 33 -49.52 0.28 -8.11
N ALA A 34 -50.05 -0.93 -8.27
CA ALA A 34 -50.96 -1.60 -7.32
C ALA A 34 -50.20 -2.71 -6.55
N PRO A 35 -50.52 -2.98 -5.28
CA PRO A 35 -49.78 -3.95 -4.47
C PRO A 35 -50.36 -5.37 -4.60
N VAL A 36 -49.49 -6.38 -4.65
CA VAL A 36 -49.86 -7.80 -4.55
C VAL A 36 -49.49 -8.33 -3.16
N SER A 37 -50.46 -9.01 -2.54
CA SER A 37 -50.44 -9.54 -1.18
C SER A 37 -49.66 -10.85 -1.07
N MET A 38 -48.82 -11.00 -0.04
CA MET A 38 -48.15 -12.27 0.30
C MET A 38 -49.03 -13.12 1.23
N SER A 39 -49.22 -14.41 0.90
CA SER A 39 -49.81 -15.42 1.78
C SER A 39 -48.74 -16.21 2.51
N ALA A 40 -48.90 -16.35 3.82
CA ALA A 40 -48.02 -17.08 4.72
C ALA A 40 -48.20 -18.60 4.63
N MET A 41 -47.09 -19.35 4.64
CA MET A 41 -47.06 -20.81 4.85
C MET A 41 -46.79 -21.14 6.33
N THR A 42 -47.58 -22.07 6.86
CA THR A 42 -47.50 -22.66 8.21
C THR A 42 -46.35 -23.66 8.37
N PRO A 43 -45.74 -23.82 9.57
CA PRO A 43 -44.67 -24.80 9.80
C PRO A 43 -45.18 -26.13 10.38
N THR A 44 -44.58 -27.23 9.94
CA THR A 44 -44.88 -28.60 10.37
C THR A 44 -43.94 -29.07 11.50
N ARG A 45 -44.56 -29.54 12.58
CA ARG A 45 -44.18 -30.42 13.72
C ARG A 45 -42.72 -30.97 13.83
N VAL A 46 -42.12 -30.76 14.99
CA VAL A 46 -40.86 -31.37 15.49
C VAL A 46 -41.16 -32.55 16.43
N GLY A 47 -40.43 -33.68 16.27
CA GLY A 47 -40.42 -34.85 17.17
C GLY A 47 -39.32 -34.80 18.24
N PRO A 48 -39.33 -35.70 19.26
CA PRO A 48 -38.75 -35.40 20.56
C PRO A 48 -37.23 -35.60 20.67
N SER A 49 -36.69 -34.71 21.50
CA SER A 49 -35.32 -34.52 22.00
C SER A 49 -34.55 -35.77 22.40
N ALA A 50 -33.40 -36.00 21.77
CA ALA A 50 -32.27 -36.72 22.36
C ALA A 50 -31.37 -35.70 23.08
N THR A 51 -31.19 -35.85 24.40
CA THR A 51 -30.29 -35.01 25.20
C THR A 51 -28.83 -35.16 24.76
N PRO A 52 -28.15 -34.09 24.28
CA PRO A 52 -26.72 -34.14 24.05
C PRO A 52 -25.99 -33.92 25.37
N ARG A 53 -25.08 -34.85 25.65
CA ARG A 53 -24.00 -34.75 26.62
C ARG A 53 -23.38 -33.34 26.59
N ALA A 54 -23.28 -32.68 27.75
CA ALA A 54 -22.72 -31.34 27.88
C ALA A 54 -21.32 -31.26 27.24
N THR A 55 -21.26 -30.74 26.01
CA THR A 55 -20.03 -30.26 25.41
C THR A 55 -19.68 -28.97 26.14
N ARG A 56 -18.51 -28.95 26.77
CA ARG A 56 -17.89 -27.72 27.27
C ARG A 56 -18.01 -26.67 26.15
N PRO A 57 -18.53 -25.46 26.41
CA PRO A 57 -18.70 -24.46 25.36
C PRO A 57 -17.38 -24.29 24.61
N LEU A 58 -17.41 -24.46 23.28
CA LEU A 58 -16.32 -24.03 22.42
C LEU A 58 -16.19 -22.53 22.65
N ASP A 59 -15.09 -22.14 23.29
CA ASP A 59 -14.71 -20.76 23.51
C ASP A 59 -14.73 -20.03 22.16
N SER A 60 -15.76 -19.20 21.97
CA SER A 60 -16.03 -18.44 20.76
C SER A 60 -14.97 -17.37 20.49
N SER A 61 -14.02 -17.16 21.41
CA SER A 61 -12.88 -16.26 21.24
C SER A 61 -11.72 -16.86 20.43
N LEU A 62 -11.73 -18.17 20.15
CA LEU A 62 -10.59 -18.84 19.50
C LEU A 62 -10.63 -18.69 17.98
N THR A 63 -9.60 -18.07 17.42
CA THR A 63 -9.49 -17.80 15.99
C THR A 63 -8.18 -18.32 15.41
N ARG A 64 -8.24 -18.90 14.19
CA ARG A 64 -7.04 -19.28 13.43
C ARG A 64 -6.23 -18.02 13.10
N PRO A 65 -4.92 -18.14 12.82
CA PRO A 65 -4.13 -16.98 12.42
C PRO A 65 -4.72 -16.37 11.15
N VAL A 66 -4.73 -15.05 11.03
CA VAL A 66 -5.08 -14.32 9.80
C VAL A 66 -3.99 -13.31 9.55
N VAL A 67 -3.30 -13.39 8.42
CA VAL A 67 -2.23 -12.45 8.09
C VAL A 67 -2.86 -11.10 7.77
N VAL A 68 -2.50 -10.08 8.55
CA VAL A 68 -3.01 -8.70 8.41
C VAL A 68 -1.96 -7.74 7.85
N ILE A 69 -0.66 -8.11 7.91
CA ILE A 69 0.42 -7.38 7.26
C ILE A 69 1.31 -8.40 6.55
N ASN A 70 1.46 -8.24 5.24
CA ASN A 70 2.39 -9.02 4.43
C ASN A 70 3.74 -8.28 4.28
N PRO A 71 4.86 -9.01 4.16
CA PRO A 71 6.14 -8.39 3.87
C PRO A 71 6.16 -7.84 2.45
N ARG A 72 6.68 -6.62 2.30
CA ARG A 72 6.89 -5.96 1.01
C ARG A 72 8.28 -6.24 0.46
N GLY A 73 8.41 -6.27 -0.86
CA GLY A 73 9.73 -6.33 -1.51
C GLY A 73 10.58 -5.10 -1.17
N VAL A 74 11.90 -5.27 -1.14
CA VAL A 74 12.85 -4.19 -0.82
C VAL A 74 13.91 -4.11 -1.91
N ARG A 75 14.16 -2.90 -2.43
CA ARG A 75 15.29 -2.57 -3.29
C ARG A 75 16.27 -1.70 -2.50
N THR A 76 17.55 -2.05 -2.50
CA THR A 76 18.54 -1.33 -1.70
C THR A 76 19.96 -1.52 -2.24
N ASP A 77 20.91 -0.75 -1.71
CA ASP A 77 22.33 -0.92 -2.01
C ASP A 77 23.00 -1.94 -1.07
N ALA A 78 24.08 -2.55 -1.55
CA ALA A 78 24.90 -3.46 -0.77
C ALA A 78 25.47 -2.76 0.48
N GLY A 79 25.51 -3.48 1.61
CA GLY A 79 25.95 -2.97 2.92
C GLY A 79 24.84 -2.38 3.78
N THR A 80 23.64 -2.17 3.23
CA THR A 80 22.48 -1.63 3.98
C THR A 80 21.82 -2.68 4.90
N THR A 81 20.97 -2.22 5.82
CA THR A 81 20.15 -3.09 6.66
C THR A 81 18.72 -3.11 6.15
N VAL A 82 18.21 -4.29 5.79
CA VAL A 82 16.85 -4.49 5.27
C VAL A 82 15.94 -5.02 6.37
N ARG A 83 14.68 -4.60 6.36
CA ARG A 83 13.65 -5.06 7.30
C ARG A 83 12.42 -5.55 6.51
N PHE A 84 12.03 -6.81 6.72
CA PHE A 84 10.76 -7.35 6.27
C PHE A 84 9.80 -7.43 7.46
N VAL A 85 8.56 -6.94 7.29
CA VAL A 85 7.55 -6.91 8.36
C VAL A 85 6.38 -7.78 7.96
N ALA A 86 5.93 -8.66 8.86
CA ALA A 86 4.71 -9.43 8.68
C ALA A 86 3.97 -9.55 10.01
N ARG A 87 2.63 -9.49 9.98
CA ARG A 87 1.79 -9.64 11.19
C ARG A 87 0.57 -10.51 10.90
N ALA A 88 0.11 -11.22 11.92
CA ALA A 88 -1.16 -11.93 11.90
C ALA A 88 -1.94 -11.71 13.20
N THR A 89 -3.26 -11.63 13.08
CA THR A 89 -4.20 -11.73 14.21
C THR A 89 -4.53 -13.20 14.45
N GLY A 90 -5.17 -13.52 15.58
CA GLY A 90 -5.57 -14.88 15.94
C GLY A 90 -5.52 -15.11 17.45
N HIS A 91 -6.36 -16.01 17.96
CA HIS A 91 -6.44 -16.34 19.38
C HIS A 91 -6.32 -17.85 19.62
N PRO A 92 -5.32 -18.30 20.41
CA PRO A 92 -4.23 -17.53 20.99
C PRO A 92 -3.34 -16.86 19.94
N ALA A 93 -2.64 -15.79 20.33
CA ALA A 93 -1.76 -15.03 19.45
C ALA A 93 -0.80 -15.95 18.69
N PRO A 94 -0.69 -15.82 17.36
CA PRO A 94 0.15 -16.71 16.58
C PRO A 94 1.64 -16.41 16.76
N ARG A 95 2.45 -17.46 16.90
CA ARG A 95 3.92 -17.35 16.78
C ARG A 95 4.32 -17.25 15.31
N VAL A 96 5.37 -16.50 15.01
CA VAL A 96 5.89 -16.36 13.64
C VAL A 96 7.22 -17.11 13.47
N GLN A 97 7.47 -17.61 12.26
CA GLN A 97 8.76 -18.13 11.80
C GLN A 97 9.00 -17.66 10.36
N TRP A 98 10.14 -17.04 10.08
CA TRP A 98 10.50 -16.63 8.73
C TRP A 98 11.22 -17.72 7.97
N TYR A 99 11.02 -17.68 6.65
CA TYR A 99 11.65 -18.55 5.67
C TYR A 99 12.25 -17.72 4.56
N ARG A 100 13.39 -18.18 4.03
CA ARG A 100 14.07 -17.63 2.85
C ARG A 100 14.10 -18.70 1.77
N GLU A 101 13.78 -18.33 0.56
CA GLU A 101 14.16 -19.09 -0.63
C GLU A 101 15.33 -18.34 -1.28
N VAL A 102 16.42 -19.07 -1.48
CA VAL A 102 17.56 -18.57 -2.27
C VAL A 102 17.11 -18.51 -3.72
N HIS A 103 17.39 -17.39 -4.40
CA HIS A 103 17.00 -17.18 -5.79
C HIS A 103 17.33 -18.42 -6.66
N GLY A 104 16.32 -19.00 -7.31
CA GLY A 104 16.46 -20.16 -8.20
C GLY A 104 16.43 -21.54 -7.53
N ARG A 105 16.29 -21.64 -6.20
CA ARG A 105 16.18 -22.94 -5.50
C ARG A 105 14.75 -23.46 -5.30
N HIS A 106 13.71 -22.67 -5.58
CA HIS A 106 12.28 -23.05 -5.48
C HIS A 106 11.88 -23.70 -4.14
N ARG A 107 12.66 -23.48 -3.08
CA ARG A 107 12.47 -24.08 -1.76
C ARG A 107 12.74 -23.05 -0.66
N PHE A 108 11.76 -22.93 0.24
CA PHE A 108 11.83 -22.04 1.41
C PHE A 108 12.42 -22.77 2.62
N ASP A 109 13.60 -22.35 3.04
CA ASP A 109 14.29 -22.82 4.25
C ASP A 109 14.02 -21.89 5.44
N ALA A 110 13.85 -22.47 6.63
CA ALA A 110 13.61 -21.68 7.84
C ALA A 110 14.86 -20.87 8.22
N ILE A 111 14.69 -19.57 8.44
CA ILE A 111 15.78 -18.72 8.93
C ILE A 111 15.89 -18.92 10.44
N ALA A 112 17.03 -19.47 10.89
CA ALA A 112 17.26 -19.74 12.31
C ALA A 112 17.06 -18.48 13.17
N GLY A 113 16.31 -18.61 14.26
CA GLY A 113 16.05 -17.51 15.21
C GLY A 113 15.08 -16.42 14.74
N ALA A 114 14.65 -16.41 13.47
CA ALA A 114 13.74 -15.40 12.93
C ALA A 114 12.28 -15.67 13.35
N ARG A 115 11.98 -15.43 14.63
CA ARG A 115 10.69 -15.68 15.28
C ARG A 115 9.96 -14.41 15.70
N HIS A 116 10.37 -13.27 15.17
CA HIS A 116 9.78 -11.96 15.42
C HIS A 116 8.97 -11.47 14.20
N PRO A 117 7.95 -10.63 14.39
CA PRO A 117 7.17 -10.03 13.29
C PRO A 117 8.00 -9.20 12.30
N VAL A 118 9.24 -8.86 12.66
CA VAL A 118 10.20 -8.16 11.80
C VAL A 118 11.43 -9.04 11.59
N LEU A 119 11.72 -9.39 10.34
CA LEU A 119 12.98 -10.00 9.94
C LEU A 119 13.97 -8.89 9.56
N VAL A 120 15.14 -8.88 10.19
CA VAL A 120 16.20 -7.89 9.94
C VAL A 120 17.38 -8.58 9.29
N LEU A 121 17.76 -8.13 8.08
CA LEU A 121 18.97 -8.56 7.39
C LEU A 121 19.99 -7.42 7.47
N ARG A 122 21.08 -7.61 8.21
CA ARG A 122 22.13 -6.59 8.39
C ARG A 122 23.21 -6.77 7.33
N ARG A 123 23.69 -5.65 6.79
CA ARG A 123 24.76 -5.61 5.77
C ARG A 123 24.46 -6.54 4.60
N VAL A 124 23.33 -6.33 3.93
CA VAL A 124 22.94 -7.18 2.79
C VAL A 124 23.97 -7.08 1.67
N SER A 125 24.38 -8.21 1.10
CA SER A 125 25.28 -8.25 -0.05
C SER A 125 24.49 -8.47 -1.34
N VAL A 126 25.09 -8.17 -2.49
CA VAL A 126 24.49 -8.43 -3.81
C VAL A 126 24.12 -9.90 -4.05
N GLN A 127 24.74 -10.82 -3.32
CA GLN A 127 24.43 -12.26 -3.40
C GLN A 127 23.05 -12.61 -2.87
N LEU A 128 22.41 -11.74 -2.08
CA LEU A 128 21.03 -11.92 -1.64
C LEU A 128 20.01 -11.33 -2.62
N SER A 129 20.46 -10.69 -3.70
CA SER A 129 19.57 -10.12 -4.71
C SER A 129 18.80 -11.23 -5.42
N GLY A 130 17.49 -11.07 -5.51
CA GLY A 130 16.57 -12.06 -6.06
C GLY A 130 15.99 -13.04 -5.03
N ASP A 131 16.50 -13.06 -3.79
CA ASP A 131 15.97 -13.93 -2.74
C ASP A 131 14.55 -13.56 -2.33
N LEU A 132 13.82 -14.57 -1.89
CA LEU A 132 12.42 -14.48 -1.52
C LEU A 132 12.25 -14.78 -0.03
N TYR A 133 11.41 -13.99 0.66
CA TYR A 133 11.19 -14.08 2.09
C TYR A 133 9.71 -14.21 2.41
N ARG A 134 9.33 -15.12 3.31
CA ARG A 134 7.94 -15.23 3.79
C ARG A 134 7.88 -15.57 5.26
N ALA A 135 6.83 -15.11 5.92
CA ALA A 135 6.54 -15.39 7.31
C ALA A 135 5.45 -16.45 7.43
N VAL A 136 5.54 -17.26 8.48
CA VAL A 136 4.57 -18.31 8.79
C VAL A 136 4.07 -18.11 10.21
N PHE A 137 2.77 -17.90 10.35
CA PHE A 137 2.08 -17.68 11.61
C PHE A 137 1.38 -18.94 12.06
N THR A 138 1.62 -19.39 13.29
CA THR A 138 1.05 -20.64 13.83
C THR A 138 0.47 -20.42 15.21
N ASN A 139 -0.76 -20.86 15.44
CA ASN A 139 -1.32 -21.06 16.77
C ASN A 139 -1.88 -22.49 16.90
N ARG A 140 -2.51 -22.81 18.03
CA ARG A 140 -3.07 -24.15 18.26
C ARG A 140 -4.21 -24.54 17.32
N LEU A 141 -4.81 -23.56 16.65
CA LEU A 141 -5.88 -23.80 15.68
C LEU A 141 -5.37 -23.93 14.25
N GLY A 142 -4.13 -23.52 13.94
CA GLY A 142 -3.57 -23.78 12.62
C GLY A 142 -2.42 -22.85 12.24
N ARG A 143 -2.09 -22.89 10.95
CA ARG A 143 -1.00 -22.16 10.32
C ARG A 143 -1.53 -21.29 9.18
N ARG A 144 -0.93 -20.11 9.00
CA ARG A 144 -1.06 -19.26 7.80
C ARG A 144 0.31 -18.80 7.35
N THR A 145 0.46 -18.62 6.06
CA THR A 145 1.70 -18.15 5.43
C THR A 145 1.42 -16.77 4.83
N SER A 146 2.34 -15.82 5.01
CA SER A 146 2.27 -14.51 4.36
C SER A 146 2.53 -14.64 2.86
N ARG A 147 2.28 -13.54 2.13
CA ARG A 147 2.87 -13.33 0.80
C ARG A 147 4.40 -13.33 0.88
N VAL A 148 5.02 -13.50 -0.29
CA VAL A 148 6.47 -13.55 -0.46
C VAL A 148 6.99 -12.16 -0.80
N ALA A 149 8.05 -11.72 -0.13
CA ALA A 149 8.77 -10.48 -0.42
C ALA A 149 10.08 -10.76 -1.13
N ARG A 150 10.38 -10.04 -2.21
CA ARG A 150 11.66 -10.13 -2.93
C ARG A 150 12.65 -9.09 -2.42
N LEU A 151 13.90 -9.50 -2.22
CA LEU A 151 15.02 -8.59 -2.00
C LEU A 151 15.73 -8.32 -3.32
N VAL A 152 16.00 -7.07 -3.65
CA VAL A 152 16.90 -6.67 -4.75
C VAL A 152 18.01 -5.83 -4.16
N VAL A 153 19.26 -6.25 -4.38
CA VAL A 153 20.44 -5.55 -3.89
C VAL A 153 21.30 -5.13 -5.07
N SER A 154 21.59 -3.83 -5.16
CA SER A 154 22.45 -3.23 -6.18
C SER A 154 23.81 -2.86 -5.57
N VAL A 155 24.86 -2.78 -6.40
CA VAL A 155 26.08 -2.04 -6.03
C VAL A 155 25.88 -0.58 -6.38
N ALA A 156 26.20 0.33 -5.45
CA ALA A 156 26.24 1.74 -5.74
C ALA A 156 27.20 1.99 -6.92
N ALA A 157 26.75 2.74 -7.93
CA ALA A 157 27.58 3.11 -9.05
C ALA A 157 28.83 3.86 -8.54
N PRO A 158 30.03 3.62 -9.11
CA PRO A 158 31.20 4.40 -8.77
C PRO A 158 30.89 5.89 -8.95
N PRO A 159 31.30 6.77 -8.03
CA PRO A 159 31.19 8.20 -8.27
C PRO A 159 31.90 8.54 -9.58
N ALA A 160 31.28 9.39 -10.41
CA ALA A 160 31.88 9.87 -11.63
C ALA A 160 33.30 10.40 -11.35
N PRO A 161 34.29 10.12 -12.22
CA PRO A 161 35.67 10.53 -11.98
C PRO A 161 35.72 12.05 -11.80
N SER A 162 36.03 12.48 -10.57
CA SER A 162 36.28 13.88 -10.27
C SER A 162 37.63 14.25 -10.88
N THR A 163 37.66 15.19 -11.83
CA THR A 163 38.91 15.77 -12.34
C THR A 163 39.57 16.54 -11.20
N THR A 164 40.47 15.84 -10.49
CA THR A 164 41.25 16.40 -9.40
C THR A 164 42.65 16.61 -9.93
N THR A 165 43.08 17.87 -9.96
CA THR A 165 44.44 18.28 -10.29
C THR A 165 45.42 17.63 -9.32
N THR A 166 46.46 17.02 -9.88
CA THR A 166 47.54 16.33 -9.17
C THR A 166 48.35 17.32 -8.34
N THR A 167 48.29 17.21 -7.02
CA THR A 167 49.37 17.69 -6.14
C THR A 167 49.88 16.51 -5.32
N THR A 168 51.16 16.20 -5.52
CA THR A 168 51.93 15.12 -4.89
C THR A 168 51.87 15.18 -3.35
N PRO A 169 51.46 14.10 -2.65
CA PRO A 169 51.56 14.02 -1.20
C PRO A 169 53.02 13.81 -0.74
N PRO A 170 53.48 14.43 0.36
CA PRO A 170 54.75 14.09 1.00
C PRO A 170 54.65 12.74 1.75
N ALA A 171 55.82 12.14 1.96
CA ALA A 171 56.05 10.77 2.44
C ALA A 171 55.39 10.43 3.81
N PRO A 172 55.13 9.14 4.09
CA PRO A 172 54.49 8.72 5.34
C PRO A 172 55.45 8.84 6.53
N VAL A 173 54.99 9.46 7.61
CA VAL A 173 55.65 9.44 8.93
C VAL A 173 55.18 8.19 9.67
N THR A 174 56.13 7.31 10.02
CA THR A 174 55.90 6.11 10.81
C THR A 174 55.63 6.48 12.27
N VAL A 175 54.43 6.20 12.78
CA VAL A 175 54.12 6.29 14.22
C VAL A 175 54.17 4.87 14.80
N ALA A 176 55.09 4.66 15.74
CA ALA A 176 55.26 3.41 16.47
C ALA A 176 54.09 3.20 17.46
N VAL A 177 53.46 2.03 17.40
CA VAL A 177 52.46 1.55 18.36
C VAL A 177 53.20 0.80 19.49
N PRO A 178 52.98 1.10 20.78
CA PRO A 178 53.57 0.35 21.88
C PRO A 178 52.85 -1.00 22.09
N PRO A 179 53.54 -2.02 22.66
CA PRO A 179 53.07 -3.39 22.74
C PRO A 179 52.01 -3.62 23.83
N PRO A 180 51.19 -4.69 23.73
CA PRO A 180 50.12 -4.98 24.69
C PRO A 180 50.67 -5.56 26.00
N THR A 181 50.12 -5.10 27.12
CA THR A 181 50.36 -5.61 28.48
C THR A 181 49.63 -6.94 28.73
N LEU A 182 50.32 -7.83 29.47
CA LEU A 182 49.92 -9.19 29.86
C LEU A 182 48.65 -9.25 30.73
N PRO A 183 47.91 -10.37 30.75
CA PRO A 183 46.77 -10.56 31.64
C PRO A 183 47.21 -10.91 33.08
N VAL A 184 46.47 -10.37 34.06
CA VAL A 184 46.63 -10.57 35.50
C VAL A 184 45.96 -11.89 35.92
N ASP A 185 46.66 -12.68 36.74
CA ASP A 185 46.19 -13.94 37.32
C ASP A 185 44.92 -13.77 38.17
N VAL A 186 43.92 -14.59 37.89
CA VAL A 186 42.73 -14.78 38.71
C VAL A 186 43.09 -15.71 39.86
N VAL A 187 43.22 -15.16 41.07
CA VAL A 187 43.31 -15.96 42.30
C VAL A 187 41.92 -16.54 42.62
N THR A 188 41.79 -17.86 42.51
CA THR A 188 40.67 -18.62 43.06
C THR A 188 40.67 -18.52 44.60
N PRO A 189 39.54 -18.18 45.26
CA PRO A 189 39.47 -18.31 46.70
C PRO A 189 39.38 -19.78 47.11
N VAL A 190 40.32 -20.20 47.95
CA VAL A 190 40.32 -21.49 48.66
C VAL A 190 39.15 -21.51 49.65
N ALA A 191 38.35 -22.58 49.61
CA ALA A 191 37.28 -22.84 50.56
C ALA A 191 37.87 -23.12 51.97
N PRO A 192 37.31 -22.53 53.05
CA PRO A 192 37.74 -22.87 54.41
C PRO A 192 37.22 -24.26 54.81
N PRO A 193 37.90 -24.96 55.74
CA PRO A 193 37.48 -26.28 56.17
C PRO A 193 36.20 -26.19 57.01
N ALA A 194 35.30 -27.15 56.80
CA ALA A 194 34.10 -27.32 57.58
C ALA A 194 34.44 -27.62 59.04
N THR A 195 34.13 -26.70 59.94
CA THR A 195 34.05 -26.97 61.38
C THR A 195 32.59 -27.10 61.77
N THR A 196 32.25 -28.25 62.36
CA THR A 196 30.93 -28.55 62.91
C THR A 196 30.68 -27.70 64.16
N SER A 197 29.88 -26.64 64.03
CA SER A 197 29.36 -25.86 65.16
C SER A 197 27.92 -26.28 65.47
N THR A 198 27.70 -26.77 66.68
CA THR A 198 26.42 -27.22 67.24
C THR A 198 25.66 -26.06 67.88
N THR A 199 25.09 -25.17 67.06
CA THR A 199 24.17 -24.12 67.53
C THR A 199 22.83 -24.23 66.79
N PRO A 200 21.66 -24.10 67.45
CA PRO A 200 20.37 -24.26 66.80
C PRO A 200 20.18 -23.17 65.73
N PRO A 201 19.55 -23.46 64.57
CA PRO A 201 19.40 -22.48 63.52
C PRO A 201 18.44 -21.37 63.97
N THR A 202 18.98 -20.18 64.24
CA THR A 202 18.20 -18.95 64.27
C THR A 202 17.72 -18.68 62.85
N THR A 203 16.41 -18.72 62.62
CA THR A 203 15.81 -18.35 61.35
C THR A 203 15.95 -16.84 61.18
N VAL A 204 17.02 -16.39 60.53
CA VAL A 204 17.15 -15.00 60.09
C VAL A 204 16.24 -14.83 58.88
N THR A 205 15.04 -14.29 59.09
CA THR A 205 14.19 -13.82 57.99
C THR A 205 14.84 -12.55 57.42
N THR A 206 15.69 -12.72 56.40
CA THR A 206 16.16 -11.58 55.62
C THR A 206 14.98 -11.03 54.83
N VAL A 207 14.42 -9.91 55.30
CA VAL A 207 13.49 -9.10 54.50
C VAL A 207 14.30 -8.50 53.36
N SER A 208 14.35 -9.21 52.23
CA SER A 208 14.91 -8.70 50.98
C SER A 208 13.92 -7.68 50.42
N THR A 209 14.16 -6.40 50.70
CA THR A 209 13.43 -5.32 50.03
C THR A 209 13.65 -5.46 48.53
N PRO A 210 12.61 -5.54 47.68
CA PRO A 210 12.79 -5.68 46.24
C PRO A 210 13.55 -4.46 45.71
N THR A 211 14.71 -4.70 45.10
CA THR A 211 15.56 -3.64 44.54
C THR A 211 14.84 -2.99 43.36
N THR A 212 14.31 -1.80 43.59
CA THR A 212 13.71 -0.98 42.53
C THR A 212 14.82 -0.29 41.73
N ALA A 213 14.67 -0.25 40.42
CA ALA A 213 15.59 0.41 39.50
C ALA A 213 14.81 1.32 38.54
N PRO A 214 15.23 2.59 38.37
CA PRO A 214 14.60 3.50 37.41
C PRO A 214 14.77 2.99 35.97
N PRO A 215 13.98 3.50 35.01
CA PRO A 215 14.07 3.06 33.63
C PRO A 215 15.44 3.41 33.03
N LEU A 216 16.05 2.46 32.32
CA LEU A 216 17.29 2.64 31.57
C LEU A 216 17.02 2.36 30.09
N ILE A 217 17.19 3.38 29.24
CA ILE A 217 16.99 3.25 27.80
C ILE A 217 18.02 2.26 27.22
N THR A 218 17.53 1.22 26.56
CA THR A 218 18.35 0.20 25.87
C THR A 218 18.25 0.33 24.35
N LEU A 219 17.22 1.02 23.84
CA LEU A 219 17.04 1.32 22.42
C LEU A 219 16.38 2.68 22.23
N ASN A 220 17.07 3.57 21.49
CA ASN A 220 16.48 4.81 20.99
C ASN A 220 15.79 4.57 19.63
N PRO A 221 14.71 5.31 19.32
CA PRO A 221 14.11 5.28 17.99
C PRO A 221 15.10 5.79 16.94
N GLN A 222 15.06 5.18 15.76
CA GLN A 222 15.81 5.64 14.60
C GLN A 222 14.93 6.54 13.73
N SER A 223 15.51 7.58 13.13
CA SER A 223 14.84 8.41 12.13
C SER A 223 14.33 7.55 10.96
N ALA A 224 13.18 7.93 10.42
CA ALA A 224 12.52 7.21 9.33
C ALA A 224 12.28 8.14 8.15
N SER A 225 12.58 7.66 6.94
CA SER A 225 12.22 8.31 5.69
C SER A 225 11.17 7.49 4.98
N VAL A 226 10.03 8.11 4.64
CA VAL A 226 8.92 7.48 3.93
C VAL A 226 8.34 8.43 2.89
N ILE A 227 7.50 7.91 2.00
CA ILE A 227 6.66 8.75 1.14
C ILE A 227 5.32 9.04 1.84
N THR A 228 4.68 10.14 1.47
CA THR A 228 3.37 10.53 2.02
C THR A 228 2.35 9.39 1.93
N GLY A 229 1.52 9.29 2.97
CA GLY A 229 0.52 8.24 3.29
C GLY A 229 1.01 6.79 3.38
N SER A 230 2.32 6.55 3.30
CA SER A 230 2.91 5.34 3.90
C SER A 230 2.92 5.44 5.44
N SER A 231 3.19 4.31 6.09
CA SER A 231 3.40 4.26 7.55
C SER A 231 4.88 4.29 7.92
N ALA A 232 5.27 5.20 8.82
CA ALA A 232 6.56 5.19 9.48
C ALA A 232 6.49 4.40 10.79
N THR A 233 7.56 3.68 11.16
CA THR A 233 7.63 2.89 12.40
C THR A 233 8.83 3.31 13.23
N PHE A 234 8.59 3.63 14.50
CA PHE A 234 9.61 3.95 15.50
C PHE A 234 9.59 2.90 16.60
N ALA A 235 10.76 2.43 17.04
CA ALA A 235 10.88 1.44 18.10
C ALA A 235 11.81 1.95 19.20
N ALA A 236 11.42 1.75 20.45
CA ALA A 236 12.20 2.12 21.62
C ALA A 236 12.09 1.02 22.68
N ALA A 237 13.09 0.93 23.57
CA ALA A 237 13.07 -0.03 24.67
C ALA A 237 13.79 0.52 25.88
N ALA A 238 13.33 0.13 27.07
CA ALA A 238 13.99 0.40 28.33
C ALA A 238 13.82 -0.78 29.31
N ASN A 239 14.83 -0.99 30.13
CA ASN A 239 14.75 -1.91 31.27
C ASN A 239 14.40 -1.13 32.53
N GLY A 240 13.93 -1.79 33.59
CA GLY A 240 13.67 -1.18 34.90
C GLY A 240 12.92 -2.14 35.82
N THR A 241 12.94 -1.87 37.13
CA THR A 241 12.20 -2.64 38.14
C THR A 241 11.41 -1.69 39.04
N PRO A 242 10.06 -1.71 39.01
CA PRO A 242 9.19 -2.50 38.13
C PRO A 242 9.37 -2.19 36.63
N SER A 243 8.91 -3.09 35.76
CA SER A 243 9.00 -2.87 34.30
C SER A 243 8.37 -1.52 33.91
N PRO A 244 9.06 -0.67 33.16
CA PRO A 244 8.54 0.63 32.80
C PRO A 244 7.37 0.54 31.81
N SER A 245 6.42 1.45 31.97
CA SER A 245 5.41 1.78 30.95
C SER A 245 5.99 2.79 29.97
N VAL A 246 5.50 2.81 28.72
CA VAL A 246 5.96 3.75 27.68
C VAL A 246 4.83 4.67 27.24
N ALA A 247 5.16 5.93 26.99
CA ALA A 247 4.31 6.89 26.30
C ALA A 247 5.12 7.60 25.20
N TRP A 248 4.55 7.72 24.00
CA TRP A 248 5.20 8.44 22.90
C TRP A 248 4.82 9.92 22.88
N GLN A 249 5.76 10.74 22.46
CA GLN A 249 5.58 12.16 22.24
C GLN A 249 6.08 12.54 20.85
N TYR A 250 5.52 13.60 20.29
CA TYR A 250 5.97 14.21 19.05
C TYR A 250 6.24 15.71 19.22
N SER A 251 7.11 16.26 18.38
CA SER A 251 7.40 17.70 18.31
C SER A 251 7.26 18.18 16.86
N VAL A 252 6.76 19.41 16.72
CA VAL A 252 6.60 20.13 15.45
C VAL A 252 7.53 21.37 15.36
N ASP A 253 8.27 21.66 16.42
CA ASP A 253 9.08 22.86 16.62
C ASP A 253 10.56 22.51 16.89
N ALA A 254 11.07 21.54 16.13
CA ALA A 254 12.46 21.06 16.20
C ALA A 254 12.91 20.61 17.60
N GLY A 255 11.97 20.14 18.43
CA GLY A 255 12.23 19.60 19.76
C GLY A 255 12.14 20.62 20.89
N ALA A 256 11.68 21.86 20.63
CA ALA A 256 11.48 22.85 21.68
C ALA A 256 10.34 22.44 22.63
N THR A 257 9.23 21.91 22.10
CA THR A 257 8.13 21.37 22.88
C THR A 257 7.68 20.01 22.37
N TYR A 258 7.10 19.20 23.26
CA TYR A 258 6.65 17.85 22.95
C TYR A 258 5.21 17.65 23.40
N SER A 259 4.37 17.19 22.49
CA SER A 259 2.98 16.82 22.73
C SER A 259 2.81 15.30 22.78
N PRO A 260 1.86 14.76 23.57
CA PRO A 260 1.64 13.32 23.64
C PRO A 260 1.04 12.77 22.33
N VAL A 261 1.46 11.57 21.94
CA VAL A 261 0.75 10.76 20.95
C VAL A 261 -0.29 9.92 21.69
N ALA A 262 -1.57 10.29 21.58
CA ALA A 262 -2.64 9.67 22.34
C ALA A 262 -2.72 8.15 22.09
N GLY A 263 -2.82 7.36 23.16
CA GLY A 263 -2.98 5.90 23.10
C GLY A 263 -1.73 5.10 22.73
N ALA A 264 -0.60 5.75 22.46
CA ALA A 264 0.64 5.07 22.10
C ALA A 264 1.40 4.54 23.32
N THR A 265 1.02 3.34 23.80
CA THR A 265 1.58 2.69 25.01
C THR A 265 2.42 1.44 24.71
N SER A 266 2.83 1.28 23.45
CA SER A 266 3.66 0.15 22.99
C SER A 266 5.08 0.62 22.73
N ASP A 267 6.05 -0.28 22.89
CA ASP A 267 7.47 -0.07 22.52
C ASP A 267 7.67 0.27 21.04
N THR A 268 6.64 0.06 20.21
CA THR A 268 6.61 0.44 18.80
C THR A 268 5.48 1.43 18.53
N LEU A 269 5.84 2.59 17.95
CA LEU A 269 4.91 3.57 17.39
C LEU A 269 4.82 3.41 15.87
N VAL A 270 3.59 3.36 15.34
CA VAL A 270 3.32 3.39 13.90
C VAL A 270 2.57 4.69 13.59
N VAL A 271 3.06 5.45 12.61
CA VAL A 271 2.53 6.75 12.22
C VAL A 271 2.13 6.69 10.75
N SER A 272 0.85 6.89 10.44
CA SER A 272 0.40 7.18 9.07
C SER A 272 0.83 8.60 8.71
N THR A 273 1.60 8.74 7.63
CA THR A 273 2.33 9.98 7.36
C THR A 273 1.63 10.87 6.35
N THR A 274 1.78 12.18 6.49
CA THR A 274 1.45 13.14 5.42
C THR A 274 2.66 14.05 5.19
N ILE A 275 2.74 14.72 4.05
CA ILE A 275 3.88 15.61 3.74
C ILE A 275 4.08 16.69 4.83
N SER A 276 3.00 17.18 5.43
CA SER A 276 3.02 18.15 6.53
C SER A 276 3.66 17.64 7.83
N MET A 277 3.86 16.32 7.95
CA MET A 277 4.55 15.70 9.07
C MET A 277 6.06 15.60 8.88
N SER A 278 6.59 15.94 7.70
CA SER A 278 8.03 15.95 7.45
C SER A 278 8.73 16.94 8.39
N GLY A 279 9.84 16.51 8.99
CA GLY A 279 10.58 17.26 10.00
C GLY A 279 10.09 17.07 11.44
N ARG A 280 8.95 16.37 11.68
CA ARG A 280 8.50 16.07 13.04
C ARG A 280 9.49 15.16 13.77
N LEU A 281 9.63 15.37 15.07
CA LEU A 281 10.43 14.50 15.94
C LEU A 281 9.52 13.59 16.75
N TYR A 282 9.92 12.33 16.97
CA TYR A 282 9.24 11.38 17.85
C TYR A 282 10.19 10.85 18.92
N ARG A 283 9.73 10.78 20.17
CA ARG A 283 10.49 10.20 21.29
C ARG A 283 9.58 9.39 22.22
N ALA A 284 10.17 8.43 22.91
CA ALA A 284 9.48 7.62 23.92
C ALA A 284 9.90 8.06 25.33
N VAL A 285 8.94 8.05 26.25
CA VAL A 285 9.12 8.34 27.67
C VAL A 285 8.74 7.08 28.46
N PHE A 286 9.73 6.47 29.10
CA PHE A 286 9.57 5.27 29.92
C PHE A 286 9.46 5.64 31.39
N THR A 287 8.45 5.14 32.10
CA THR A 287 8.17 5.50 33.51
C THR A 287 7.82 4.28 34.35
N ASN A 288 8.41 4.20 35.54
CA ASN A 288 8.01 3.28 36.62
C ASN A 288 8.00 4.03 37.98
N SER A 289 7.74 3.33 39.07
CA SER A 289 7.70 3.92 40.42
C SER A 289 9.05 4.43 40.92
N ALA A 290 10.15 4.06 40.28
CA ALA A 290 11.51 4.48 40.63
C ALA A 290 12.00 5.68 39.80
N GLY A 291 11.32 6.03 38.70
CA GLY A 291 11.61 7.23 37.92
C GLY A 291 11.19 7.16 36.46
N THR A 292 11.77 8.06 35.66
CA THR A 292 11.46 8.23 34.23
C THR A 292 12.76 8.35 33.43
N ALA A 293 12.79 7.78 32.22
CA ALA A 293 13.82 8.01 31.23
C ALA A 293 13.22 8.32 29.86
N THR A 294 13.84 9.25 29.13
CA THR A 294 13.37 9.70 27.81
C THR A 294 14.40 9.36 26.74
N THR A 295 13.95 8.85 25.60
CA THR A 295 14.85 8.54 24.47
C THR A 295 15.35 9.80 23.78
N THR A 296 16.44 9.68 23.02
CA THR A 296 16.75 10.68 22.00
C THR A 296 15.64 10.71 20.94
N PRO A 297 15.31 11.88 20.37
CA PRO A 297 14.27 11.98 19.35
C PRO A 297 14.73 11.42 17.99
N ALA A 298 13.79 10.83 17.26
CA ALA A 298 13.94 10.40 15.88
C ALA A 298 13.20 11.36 14.93
N VAL A 299 13.80 11.69 13.79
CA VAL A 299 13.19 12.55 12.77
C VAL A 299 12.30 11.70 11.85
N LEU A 300 11.12 12.21 11.53
CA LEU A 300 10.29 11.72 10.43
C LEU A 300 10.53 12.59 9.19
N SER A 301 11.11 12.01 8.14
CA SER A 301 11.22 12.63 6.83
C SER A 301 10.14 12.06 5.92
N VAL A 302 9.22 12.90 5.45
CA VAL A 302 8.19 12.50 4.49
C VAL A 302 8.50 13.19 3.17
N ALA A 303 8.65 12.39 2.11
CA ALA A 303 8.75 12.87 0.73
C ALA A 303 7.41 12.74 0.01
N ALA A 304 7.20 13.51 -1.06
CA ALA A 304 6.13 13.21 -1.98
C ALA A 304 6.40 11.83 -2.63
N ALA A 305 5.35 11.08 -2.93
CA ALA A 305 5.51 9.91 -3.79
C ALA A 305 5.99 10.39 -5.17
N PRO A 306 6.96 9.72 -5.82
CA PRO A 306 7.40 10.09 -7.14
C PRO A 306 6.27 9.78 -8.13
N PHE A 307 5.57 10.82 -8.59
CA PHE A 307 4.57 10.71 -9.63
C PHE A 307 5.11 11.23 -10.96
N VAL A 308 4.74 10.57 -12.05
CA VAL A 308 5.02 11.04 -13.41
C VAL A 308 3.96 12.07 -13.77
N ALA A 309 4.40 13.28 -14.12
CA ALA A 309 3.48 14.29 -14.61
C ALA A 309 2.96 13.91 -16.00
N THR A 310 1.65 13.94 -16.16
CA THR A 310 0.94 13.78 -17.43
C THR A 310 0.11 15.01 -17.69
N THR A 311 -0.37 15.15 -18.93
CA THR A 311 -1.24 16.25 -19.32
C THR A 311 -2.69 16.03 -18.88
N ASN A 312 -3.18 14.80 -18.83
CA ASN A 312 -4.61 14.50 -18.71
C ASN A 312 -4.97 13.35 -17.75
N TRP A 313 -4.02 12.63 -17.15
CA TRP A 313 -4.29 11.46 -16.30
C TRP A 313 -3.75 11.61 -14.88
N ALA A 314 -4.57 11.25 -13.89
CA ALA A 314 -4.15 11.04 -12.52
C ALA A 314 -4.60 9.64 -12.05
N GLY A 315 -3.71 8.89 -11.39
CA GLY A 315 -4.02 7.53 -10.97
C GLY A 315 -2.79 6.62 -10.96
N TYR A 316 -2.99 5.32 -11.11
CA TYR A 316 -1.90 4.35 -11.14
C TYR A 316 -1.89 3.55 -12.44
N VAL A 317 -0.68 3.22 -12.89
CA VAL A 317 -0.42 2.33 -14.02
C VAL A 317 0.53 1.23 -13.54
N ALA A 318 0.16 -0.03 -13.74
CA ALA A 318 1.04 -1.17 -13.59
C ALA A 318 1.80 -1.40 -14.91
N THR A 319 3.11 -1.19 -14.91
CA THR A 319 3.97 -1.26 -16.11
C THR A 319 5.46 -1.34 -15.71
N PRO A 320 6.31 -2.08 -16.46
CA PRO A 320 6.00 -2.87 -17.65
C PRO A 320 5.37 -4.23 -17.31
N GLY A 321 4.65 -4.82 -18.28
CA GLY A 321 4.11 -6.18 -18.19
C GLY A 321 3.37 -6.61 -19.45
N THR A 322 2.81 -7.82 -19.41
CA THR A 322 1.79 -8.29 -20.35
C THR A 322 0.56 -8.64 -19.54
N TYR A 323 -0.49 -7.84 -19.62
CA TYR A 323 -1.69 -7.91 -18.78
C TYR A 323 -2.88 -8.46 -19.55
N SER A 324 -3.59 -9.41 -18.96
CA SER A 324 -4.80 -10.02 -19.52
C SER A 324 -6.02 -9.78 -18.63
N HIS A 325 -5.87 -9.07 -17.52
CA HIS A 325 -6.98 -8.72 -16.64
C HIS A 325 -6.66 -7.42 -15.90
N ALA A 326 -7.62 -6.53 -15.82
CA ALA A 326 -7.62 -5.36 -14.93
C ALA A 326 -9.01 -5.20 -14.31
N THR A 327 -9.07 -4.92 -13.02
CA THR A 327 -10.32 -4.64 -12.31
C THR A 327 -10.14 -3.56 -11.27
N GLY A 328 -11.19 -2.78 -11.03
CA GLY A 328 -11.26 -1.82 -9.95
C GLY A 328 -12.69 -1.38 -9.69
N THR A 329 -12.95 -0.97 -8.46
CA THR A 329 -14.24 -0.45 -8.02
C THR A 329 -14.08 0.99 -7.56
N PHE A 330 -14.93 1.89 -8.05
CA PHE A 330 -14.91 3.30 -7.69
C PHE A 330 -16.32 3.83 -7.39
N SER A 331 -16.38 4.89 -6.58
CA SER A 331 -17.63 5.63 -6.31
C SER A 331 -17.76 6.80 -7.27
N VAL A 332 -18.91 6.95 -7.91
CA VAL A 332 -19.22 8.08 -8.80
C VAL A 332 -19.37 9.38 -7.99
N PRO A 333 -18.53 10.40 -8.23
CA PRO A 333 -18.54 11.62 -7.43
C PRO A 333 -19.64 12.60 -7.87
N VAL A 334 -20.05 13.47 -6.95
CA VAL A 334 -20.88 14.64 -7.28
C VAL A 334 -20.05 15.64 -8.07
N ALA A 335 -20.59 16.15 -9.18
CA ALA A 335 -19.98 17.20 -9.97
C ALA A 335 -20.47 18.58 -9.53
N ASN A 336 -19.54 19.49 -9.26
CA ASN A 336 -19.81 20.89 -8.98
C ASN A 336 -19.73 21.69 -10.28
N CYS A 337 -20.78 21.59 -11.10
CA CYS A 337 -20.81 22.22 -12.41
C CYS A 337 -20.96 23.74 -12.33
N THR A 338 -20.14 24.45 -13.11
CA THR A 338 -20.32 25.86 -13.42
C THR A 338 -20.92 26.00 -14.83
N SER A 339 -21.08 27.23 -15.33
CA SER A 339 -21.52 27.45 -16.71
C SER A 339 -20.51 26.96 -17.76
N ALA A 340 -19.26 26.70 -17.38
CA ALA A 340 -18.24 26.18 -18.28
C ALA A 340 -18.49 24.70 -18.61
N THR A 341 -18.22 24.32 -19.86
CA THR A 341 -18.25 22.92 -20.27
C THR A 341 -16.96 22.23 -19.85
N THR A 342 -17.08 21.19 -19.02
CA THR A 342 -15.92 20.48 -18.44
C THR A 342 -16.18 18.99 -18.35
N TYR A 343 -15.12 18.19 -18.41
CA TYR A 343 -15.22 16.73 -18.47
C TYR A 343 -14.32 16.06 -17.44
N ALA A 344 -14.77 14.94 -16.87
CA ALA A 344 -13.93 14.03 -16.11
C ALA A 344 -14.33 12.60 -16.44
N SER A 345 -13.36 11.71 -16.56
CA SER A 345 -13.62 10.28 -16.81
C SER A 345 -12.94 9.45 -15.73
N ILE A 346 -13.63 8.43 -15.22
CA ILE A 346 -13.11 7.49 -14.22
C ILE A 346 -13.18 6.11 -14.85
N TRP A 347 -12.05 5.43 -14.98
CA TRP A 347 -12.00 4.18 -15.73
C TRP A 347 -10.91 3.22 -15.23
N VAL A 348 -11.09 1.96 -15.60
CA VAL A 348 -10.10 0.89 -15.44
C VAL A 348 -9.84 0.29 -16.82
N GLY A 349 -8.60 -0.06 -17.11
CA GLY A 349 -8.26 -0.54 -18.44
C GLY A 349 -6.92 -1.25 -18.55
N ILE A 350 -6.68 -1.75 -19.75
CA ILE A 350 -5.42 -2.28 -20.25
C ILE A 350 -4.99 -1.41 -21.43
N ASP A 351 -3.69 -1.18 -21.55
CA ASP A 351 -3.08 -0.30 -22.55
C ASP A 351 -3.53 1.18 -22.48
N GLY A 352 -2.98 2.02 -23.38
CA GLY A 352 -3.14 3.47 -23.40
C GLY A 352 -1.94 4.24 -22.83
N TYR A 353 -1.27 3.69 -21.81
CA TYR A 353 0.00 4.23 -21.34
C TYR A 353 1.14 3.98 -22.34
N SER A 354 1.89 5.05 -22.65
CA SER A 354 2.99 5.01 -23.62
C SER A 354 4.00 3.89 -23.28
N PRO A 355 4.45 3.10 -24.27
CA PRO A 355 4.38 3.37 -25.72
C PRO A 355 3.18 2.73 -26.44
N SER A 356 2.17 2.23 -25.72
CA SER A 356 1.04 1.55 -26.36
C SER A 356 0.25 2.48 -27.29
N GLN A 357 -0.31 1.89 -28.34
CA GLN A 357 -1.23 2.53 -29.29
C GLN A 357 -2.61 1.89 -29.29
N THR A 358 -2.82 0.85 -28.48
CA THR A 358 -4.14 0.24 -28.23
C THR A 358 -4.69 0.73 -26.91
N VAL A 359 -5.99 0.49 -26.67
CA VAL A 359 -6.71 0.87 -25.45
C VAL A 359 -7.84 -0.14 -25.28
N GLU A 360 -7.99 -0.71 -24.08
CA GLU A 360 -9.09 -1.60 -23.71
C GLU A 360 -9.59 -1.17 -22.32
N GLN A 361 -10.68 -0.42 -22.26
CA GLN A 361 -11.07 0.29 -21.04
C GLN A 361 -12.58 0.49 -20.91
N ASP A 362 -13.08 0.50 -19.69
CA ASP A 362 -14.45 0.83 -19.37
C ASP A 362 -14.56 1.70 -18.12
N GLY A 363 -15.63 2.50 -18.06
CA GLY A 363 -15.77 3.46 -16.98
C GLY A 363 -16.98 4.37 -17.07
N VAL A 364 -16.88 5.50 -16.35
CA VAL A 364 -17.92 6.51 -16.24
C VAL A 364 -17.37 7.86 -16.67
N MET A 365 -18.11 8.53 -17.54
CA MET A 365 -17.89 9.92 -17.93
C MET A 365 -18.80 10.84 -17.11
N VAL A 366 -18.23 11.95 -16.66
CA VAL A 366 -18.91 13.06 -16.00
C VAL A 366 -18.75 14.30 -16.89
N GLU A 367 -19.87 14.82 -17.39
CA GLU A 367 -19.91 16.03 -18.19
C GLU A 367 -20.66 17.12 -17.43
N CYS A 368 -20.06 18.30 -17.33
CA CYS A 368 -20.76 19.52 -16.95
C CYS A 368 -21.02 20.34 -18.20
N ASN A 369 -22.25 20.77 -18.40
CA ASN A 369 -22.62 21.66 -19.49
C ASN A 369 -23.62 22.71 -18.98
N ALA A 370 -23.28 23.99 -19.09
CA ALA A 370 -24.13 25.11 -18.68
C ALA A 370 -24.69 24.97 -17.24
N GLY A 371 -23.88 24.47 -16.31
CA GLY A 371 -24.25 24.26 -14.90
C GLY A 371 -24.96 22.94 -14.60
N VAL A 372 -25.19 22.09 -15.60
CA VAL A 372 -25.88 20.80 -15.45
C VAL A 372 -24.88 19.65 -15.57
N ALA A 373 -24.90 18.72 -14.60
CA ALA A 373 -24.11 17.50 -14.63
C ALA A 373 -24.86 16.38 -15.37
N SER A 374 -24.14 15.60 -16.18
CA SER A 374 -24.60 14.33 -16.73
C SER A 374 -23.55 13.24 -16.53
N TYR A 375 -24.01 12.03 -16.33
CA TYR A 375 -23.21 10.85 -16.00
C TYR A 375 -23.55 9.74 -16.97
N ASN A 376 -22.53 9.16 -17.63
CA ASN A 376 -22.75 8.11 -18.62
C ASN A 376 -21.69 7.02 -18.44
N ALA A 377 -22.13 5.77 -18.40
CA ALA A 377 -21.24 4.63 -18.53
C ALA A 377 -20.79 4.48 -19.98
N TRP A 378 -19.57 4.00 -20.20
CA TRP A 378 -18.99 3.79 -21.52
C TRP A 378 -17.94 2.69 -21.50
N TYR A 379 -17.66 2.13 -22.67
CA TYR A 379 -16.50 1.29 -22.92
C TYR A 379 -15.77 1.74 -24.19
N GLU A 380 -14.50 1.40 -24.33
CA GLU A 380 -13.69 1.68 -25.51
C GLU A 380 -12.69 0.56 -25.70
N MET A 381 -12.56 0.10 -26.95
CA MET A 381 -11.56 -0.90 -27.29
C MET A 381 -11.01 -0.66 -28.69
N TYR A 382 -9.68 -0.58 -28.81
CA TYR A 382 -9.02 -0.51 -30.12
C TYR A 382 -9.27 -1.82 -30.88
N GLY A 383 -9.72 -1.71 -32.12
CA GLY A 383 -9.96 -2.88 -32.97
C GLY A 383 -11.30 -3.57 -32.70
N ASP A 384 -12.23 -2.94 -31.98
CA ASP A 384 -13.62 -3.37 -31.92
C ASP A 384 -14.28 -3.24 -33.31
N THR A 385 -14.44 -4.36 -34.00
CA THR A 385 -15.06 -4.41 -35.33
C THR A 385 -16.59 -4.36 -35.28
N ASN A 386 -17.22 -4.60 -34.11
CA ASN A 386 -18.67 -4.58 -33.97
C ASN A 386 -19.25 -3.16 -34.06
N VAL A 387 -18.46 -2.15 -33.69
CA VAL A 387 -18.81 -0.73 -33.83
C VAL A 387 -18.42 -0.13 -35.19
N ASN A 388 -17.85 -0.96 -36.08
CA ASN A 388 -17.52 -0.66 -37.47
C ASN A 388 -16.76 0.65 -37.68
N CYS A 389 -15.91 1.02 -36.72
CA CYS A 389 -14.86 2.00 -36.90
C CYS A 389 -13.57 1.35 -36.42
N ASN A 390 -12.55 1.35 -37.26
CA ASN A 390 -11.22 0.84 -36.88
C ASN A 390 -10.50 1.89 -35.99
N CYS A 391 -11.20 2.40 -34.98
CA CYS A 391 -10.88 3.63 -34.27
C CYS A 391 -11.23 3.55 -32.77
N SER A 392 -10.37 4.14 -31.94
CA SER A 392 -10.58 4.37 -30.50
C SER A 392 -11.72 5.37 -30.32
N ASN A 393 -12.97 4.92 -30.29
CA ASN A 393 -14.11 5.77 -29.97
C ASN A 393 -14.85 5.16 -28.77
N SER A 394 -15.10 5.98 -27.76
CA SER A 394 -15.92 5.58 -26.63
C SER A 394 -17.35 5.27 -27.07
N VAL A 395 -17.87 4.13 -26.64
CA VAL A 395 -19.25 3.68 -26.85
C VAL A 395 -20.04 3.94 -25.58
N PHE A 396 -20.89 4.96 -25.61
CA PHE A 396 -21.75 5.29 -24.48
C PHE A 396 -22.90 4.30 -24.35
N LEU A 397 -23.11 3.81 -23.14
CA LEU A 397 -24.21 2.91 -22.82
C LEU A 397 -25.53 3.68 -22.80
N ASN A 398 -26.62 3.00 -23.18
CA ASN A 398 -27.95 3.60 -23.24
C ASN A 398 -28.61 3.69 -21.86
N SER A 399 -29.85 4.19 -21.81
CA SER A 399 -30.60 4.41 -20.57
C SER A 399 -30.92 3.14 -19.75
N ALA A 400 -30.60 1.94 -20.24
CA ALA A 400 -30.67 0.71 -19.46
C ALA A 400 -29.56 0.62 -18.39
N TYR A 401 -28.50 1.44 -18.51
CA TYR A 401 -27.34 1.48 -17.62
C TYR A 401 -27.18 2.90 -17.03
N PRO A 402 -28.16 3.39 -16.24
CA PRO A 402 -28.11 4.72 -15.69
C PRO A 402 -26.98 4.84 -14.67
N VAL A 403 -26.33 6.00 -14.65
CA VAL A 403 -25.29 6.35 -13.67
C VAL A 403 -25.70 7.61 -12.92
N ALA A 404 -25.49 7.63 -11.61
CA ALA A 404 -25.79 8.71 -10.70
C ALA A 404 -24.65 8.93 -9.68
N PRO A 405 -24.55 10.13 -9.10
CA PRO A 405 -23.63 10.37 -8.00
C PRO A 405 -23.90 9.44 -6.81
N GLY A 406 -22.85 8.88 -6.23
CA GLY A 406 -22.92 7.92 -5.13
C GLY A 406 -22.94 6.47 -5.58
N ASP A 407 -23.08 6.19 -6.88
CA ASP A 407 -23.06 4.83 -7.38
C ASP A 407 -21.68 4.19 -7.19
N VAL A 408 -21.67 2.88 -6.93
CA VAL A 408 -20.46 2.06 -6.77
C VAL A 408 -20.31 1.16 -7.98
N ILE A 409 -19.38 1.53 -8.84
CA ILE A 409 -19.15 0.89 -10.14
C ILE A 409 -17.91 0.00 -10.05
N THR A 410 -18.04 -1.26 -10.43
CA THR A 410 -16.91 -2.17 -10.67
C THR A 410 -16.70 -2.29 -12.17
N ALA A 411 -15.48 -1.97 -12.61
CA ALA A 411 -15.00 -2.08 -13.98
C ALA A 411 -14.06 -3.29 -14.10
N VAL A 412 -14.18 -4.03 -15.21
CA VAL A 412 -13.40 -5.24 -15.49
C VAL A 412 -13.08 -5.31 -16.98
N VAL A 413 -11.79 -5.44 -17.28
CA VAL A 413 -11.28 -5.74 -18.62
C VAL A 413 -10.54 -7.07 -18.54
N ASP A 414 -10.94 -8.05 -19.34
CA ASP A 414 -10.39 -9.42 -19.34
C ASP A 414 -10.10 -9.92 -20.76
N ASP A 415 -8.94 -10.52 -20.98
CA ASP A 415 -8.61 -11.30 -22.18
C ASP A 415 -8.53 -12.78 -21.83
N THR A 416 -9.48 -13.54 -22.37
CA THR A 416 -9.47 -15.00 -22.31
C THR A 416 -9.39 -15.57 -23.72
N ASN A 417 -8.20 -16.08 -24.09
CA ASN A 417 -7.93 -16.67 -25.40
C ASN A 417 -8.26 -15.73 -26.58
N SER A 418 -7.84 -14.46 -26.49
CA SER A 418 -8.10 -13.42 -27.52
C SER A 418 -9.58 -13.06 -27.68
N THR A 419 -10.39 -13.39 -26.67
CA THR A 419 -11.74 -12.87 -26.48
C THR A 419 -11.68 -11.85 -25.35
N TRP A 420 -11.85 -10.59 -25.72
CA TRP A 420 -11.81 -9.46 -24.81
C TRP A 420 -13.19 -9.22 -24.24
N THR A 421 -13.30 -9.12 -22.93
CA THR A 421 -14.54 -8.85 -22.23
C THR A 421 -14.38 -7.56 -21.43
N LEU A 422 -15.25 -6.59 -21.71
CA LEU A 422 -15.37 -5.35 -20.94
C LEU A 422 -16.70 -5.40 -20.18
N SER A 423 -16.68 -5.13 -18.89
CA SER A 423 -17.81 -5.33 -18.00
C SER A 423 -17.88 -4.25 -16.92
N LEU A 424 -19.03 -3.58 -16.86
CA LEU A 424 -19.37 -2.65 -15.80
C LEU A 424 -20.51 -3.21 -14.95
N VAL A 425 -20.32 -3.21 -13.63
CA VAL A 425 -21.36 -3.59 -12.66
C VAL A 425 -21.62 -2.41 -11.74
N ASP A 426 -22.88 -2.00 -11.67
CA ASP A 426 -23.36 -1.03 -10.69
C ASP A 426 -24.12 -1.76 -9.59
N ALA A 427 -23.49 -1.91 -8.43
CA ALA A 427 -24.10 -2.59 -7.29
C ALA A 427 -25.22 -1.77 -6.64
N THR A 428 -25.22 -0.45 -6.83
CA THR A 428 -26.15 0.51 -6.24
C THR A 428 -27.43 0.65 -7.05
N ALA A 429 -27.32 0.68 -8.38
CA ALA A 429 -28.45 0.71 -9.30
C ALA A 429 -28.85 -0.69 -9.81
N ASN A 430 -28.10 -1.73 -9.42
CA ASN A 430 -28.37 -3.14 -9.71
C ASN A 430 -28.46 -3.45 -11.21
N TRP A 431 -27.44 -3.05 -11.97
CA TRP A 431 -27.28 -3.43 -13.37
C TRP A 431 -25.88 -3.98 -13.65
N HIS A 432 -25.79 -4.80 -14.69
CA HIS A 432 -24.55 -5.39 -15.20
C HIS A 432 -24.54 -5.25 -16.72
N PHE A 433 -23.50 -4.60 -17.24
CA PHE A 433 -23.18 -4.52 -18.65
C PHE A 433 -21.98 -5.42 -18.94
N GLU A 434 -22.03 -6.12 -20.08
CA GLU A 434 -20.91 -6.91 -20.59
C GLU A 434 -20.91 -6.90 -22.12
N VAL A 435 -19.73 -6.76 -22.71
CA VAL A 435 -19.51 -6.94 -24.16
C VAL A 435 -18.30 -7.83 -24.38
N SER A 436 -18.40 -8.73 -25.35
CA SER A 436 -17.28 -9.58 -25.79
C SER A 436 -16.86 -9.22 -27.20
N ILE A 437 -15.57 -8.95 -27.38
CA ILE A 437 -14.95 -8.55 -28.64
C ILE A 437 -13.94 -9.63 -29.02
N THR A 438 -14.05 -10.12 -30.26
CA THR A 438 -13.16 -11.15 -30.81
C THR A 438 -12.50 -10.64 -32.07
N GLY A 439 -11.29 -11.12 -32.36
CA GLY A 439 -10.57 -10.73 -33.58
C GLY A 439 -10.18 -9.25 -33.61
N ALA A 440 -9.84 -8.66 -32.47
CA ALA A 440 -9.36 -7.29 -32.39
C ALA A 440 -8.13 -7.07 -33.30
N THR A 441 -8.20 -6.05 -34.15
CA THR A 441 -7.12 -5.70 -35.09
C THR A 441 -6.83 -4.20 -35.04
N PRO A 442 -5.56 -3.76 -34.87
CA PRO A 442 -4.39 -4.56 -34.54
C PRO A 442 -4.53 -5.28 -33.19
N THR A 443 -3.69 -6.29 -32.97
CA THR A 443 -3.69 -7.02 -31.70
C THR A 443 -3.37 -6.07 -30.54
N PRO A 444 -4.16 -6.07 -29.45
CA PRO A 444 -3.87 -5.31 -28.23
C PRO A 444 -2.45 -5.57 -27.71
N ALA A 445 -1.77 -4.51 -27.29
CA ALA A 445 -0.37 -4.57 -26.85
C ALA A 445 -0.20 -5.21 -25.45
N GLN A 446 -1.24 -5.15 -24.61
CA GLN A 446 -1.30 -5.67 -23.25
C GLN A 446 -0.20 -5.13 -22.32
N SER A 447 0.35 -3.96 -22.60
CA SER A 447 1.58 -3.45 -22.01
C SER A 447 1.44 -2.85 -20.61
N SER A 448 0.21 -2.51 -20.20
CA SER A 448 -0.12 -1.87 -18.93
C SER A 448 -1.51 -2.27 -18.42
N ALA A 449 -1.71 -2.13 -17.11
CA ALA A 449 -3.05 -2.13 -16.48
C ALA A 449 -3.21 -0.84 -15.67
N GLU A 450 -4.40 -0.24 -15.68
CA GLU A 450 -4.55 1.20 -15.44
C GLU A 450 -5.82 1.51 -14.62
N TRP A 451 -5.70 2.46 -13.67
CA TRP A 451 -6.80 2.93 -12.81
C TRP A 451 -6.75 4.45 -12.73
N ILE A 452 -7.59 5.13 -13.51
CA ILE A 452 -7.34 6.53 -13.90
C ILE A 452 -8.57 7.40 -13.68
N LEU A 453 -8.31 8.59 -13.12
CA LEU A 453 -9.13 9.78 -13.29
C LEU A 453 -8.52 10.64 -14.40
N GLU A 454 -9.30 10.93 -15.41
CA GLU A 454 -8.86 11.63 -16.61
C GLU A 454 -9.60 12.96 -16.80
N ALA A 455 -8.89 13.93 -17.38
CA ALA A 455 -9.43 15.11 -18.04
C ALA A 455 -9.43 14.89 -19.56
N PRO A 456 -10.52 14.41 -20.17
CA PRO A 456 -10.50 13.94 -21.55
C PRO A 456 -10.09 15.03 -22.54
N THR A 457 -9.40 14.63 -23.60
CA THR A 457 -9.19 15.51 -24.74
C THR A 457 -10.46 15.51 -25.60
N ILE A 458 -10.96 16.70 -25.96
CA ILE A 458 -12.17 16.84 -26.77
C ILE A 458 -11.75 17.16 -28.19
N CYS A 459 -12.26 16.38 -29.14
CA CYS A 459 -11.96 16.55 -30.56
C CYS A 459 -13.21 16.95 -31.34
N SER A 460 -13.09 17.96 -32.20
CA SER A 460 -14.11 18.34 -33.18
C SER A 460 -13.45 18.48 -34.56
N ASN A 461 -14.00 17.83 -35.59
CA ASN A 461 -13.48 17.88 -36.97
C ASN A 461 -11.96 17.67 -37.07
N SER A 462 -11.45 16.64 -36.37
CA SER A 462 -10.01 16.30 -36.30
C SER A 462 -9.11 17.33 -35.58
N GLN A 463 -9.67 18.39 -35.02
CA GLN A 463 -8.96 19.29 -34.10
C GLN A 463 -9.25 18.90 -32.66
N CYS A 464 -8.20 18.56 -31.93
CA CYS A 464 -8.29 18.14 -30.54
C CYS A 464 -7.74 19.23 -29.62
N SER A 465 -8.48 19.54 -28.56
CA SER A 465 -8.05 20.42 -27.49
C SER A 465 -8.25 19.74 -26.15
N MET A 466 -7.26 19.85 -25.27
CA MET A 466 -7.40 19.40 -23.90
C MET A 466 -8.54 20.16 -23.23
N SER A 467 -9.49 19.42 -22.65
CA SER A 467 -10.54 20.06 -21.85
C SER A 467 -10.01 20.45 -20.48
N SER A 468 -10.69 21.39 -19.85
CA SER A 468 -10.58 21.58 -18.41
C SER A 468 -11.32 20.45 -17.69
N THR A 469 -10.66 19.87 -16.69
CA THR A 469 -11.25 18.82 -15.85
C THR A 469 -12.52 19.33 -15.18
N ALA A 470 -13.58 18.52 -15.15
CA ALA A 470 -14.76 18.85 -14.36
C ALA A 470 -14.41 19.02 -12.88
N SER A 471 -14.96 20.05 -12.25
CA SER A 471 -14.81 20.23 -10.81
C SER A 471 -15.63 19.17 -10.10
N LEU A 472 -14.98 18.09 -9.69
CA LEU A 472 -15.59 17.09 -8.82
C LEU A 472 -15.59 17.62 -7.39
N ALA A 473 -16.65 17.35 -6.62
CA ALA A 473 -16.82 17.93 -5.31
C ALA A 473 -15.64 17.57 -4.37
N PRO A 474 -14.94 18.56 -3.77
CA PRO A 474 -13.70 18.31 -3.01
C PRO A 474 -13.92 17.48 -1.73
N THR A 475 -15.17 17.27 -1.32
CA THR A 475 -15.54 16.45 -0.16
C THR A 475 -15.60 14.95 -0.46
N ALA A 476 -15.43 14.52 -1.71
CA ALA A 476 -15.44 13.12 -2.12
C ALA A 476 -14.37 12.84 -3.21
N PRO A 477 -13.10 12.62 -2.83
CA PRO A 477 -12.07 12.19 -3.79
C PRO A 477 -12.46 10.86 -4.42
N VAL A 478 -12.06 10.65 -5.69
CA VAL A 478 -12.38 9.41 -6.40
C VAL A 478 -11.55 8.30 -5.78
N SER A 479 -12.21 7.35 -5.12
CA SER A 479 -11.52 6.26 -4.42
C SER A 479 -11.65 4.98 -5.22
N PHE A 480 -10.51 4.45 -5.66
CA PHE A 480 -10.43 3.12 -6.24
C PHE A 480 -10.24 2.10 -5.12
N THR A 481 -10.95 0.99 -5.19
CA THR A 481 -10.87 -0.16 -4.31
C THR A 481 -10.91 -1.43 -5.13
N GLN A 482 -10.51 -2.58 -4.54
CA GLN A 482 -10.41 -3.84 -5.27
C GLN A 482 -9.54 -3.74 -6.54
N ALA A 483 -8.61 -2.79 -6.57
CA ALA A 483 -7.75 -2.55 -7.72
C ALA A 483 -6.75 -3.71 -7.86
N GLY A 484 -6.84 -4.43 -8.97
CA GLY A 484 -6.05 -5.62 -9.22
C GLY A 484 -5.95 -5.97 -10.70
N ALA A 485 -4.92 -6.74 -11.03
CA ALA A 485 -4.63 -7.12 -12.40
C ALA A 485 -4.08 -8.56 -12.46
N THR A 486 -4.09 -9.13 -13.66
CA THR A 486 -3.36 -10.36 -13.98
C THR A 486 -2.41 -10.08 -15.12
N SER A 487 -1.13 -10.36 -14.89
CA SER A 487 -0.10 -10.41 -15.92
C SER A 487 0.29 -11.85 -16.25
N SER A 488 1.06 -12.01 -17.32
CA SER A 488 1.70 -13.29 -17.70
C SER A 488 2.53 -13.95 -16.58
N THR A 489 2.87 -13.23 -15.52
CA THR A 489 3.73 -13.72 -14.43
C THR A 489 3.06 -13.78 -13.06
N ALA A 490 1.98 -13.04 -12.83
CA ALA A 490 1.32 -12.94 -11.53
C ALA A 490 -0.10 -12.40 -11.64
N SER A 491 -0.95 -12.75 -10.67
CA SER A 491 -2.25 -12.12 -10.43
C SER A 491 -2.26 -11.54 -9.02
N GLY A 492 -2.76 -10.32 -8.86
CA GLY A 492 -2.64 -9.59 -7.59
C GLY A 492 -3.18 -8.16 -7.64
N SER A 493 -2.86 -7.41 -6.59
CA SER A 493 -3.20 -5.98 -6.44
C SER A 493 -2.12 -5.11 -7.08
N ILE A 494 -2.34 -3.79 -7.19
CA ILE A 494 -1.41 -2.87 -7.88
C ILE A 494 0.04 -3.05 -7.38
N ILE A 495 0.24 -3.16 -6.07
CA ILE A 495 1.57 -3.30 -5.45
C ILE A 495 2.31 -4.61 -5.78
N ASP A 496 1.62 -5.61 -6.32
CA ASP A 496 2.24 -6.86 -6.75
C ASP A 496 2.95 -6.71 -8.12
N PHE A 497 2.77 -5.57 -8.79
CA PHE A 497 3.38 -5.23 -10.08
C PHE A 497 4.32 -4.03 -9.95
N PRO A 498 5.26 -3.83 -10.89
CA PRO A 498 5.89 -2.54 -11.05
C PRO A 498 4.82 -1.49 -11.38
N ASP A 499 4.70 -0.47 -10.54
CA ASP A 499 3.68 0.57 -10.69
C ASP A 499 4.29 1.97 -10.80
N VAL A 500 3.54 2.84 -11.47
CA VAL A 500 3.82 4.28 -11.61
C VAL A 500 2.56 5.03 -11.25
N GLY A 501 2.65 5.95 -10.30
CA GLY A 501 1.57 6.91 -10.07
C GLY A 501 1.70 8.11 -11.02
N LEU A 502 0.58 8.58 -11.53
CA LEU A 502 0.47 9.65 -12.52
C LEU A 502 -0.15 10.89 -11.88
N THR A 503 0.42 12.06 -12.14
CA THR A 503 -0.14 13.35 -11.73
C THR A 503 -0.65 14.08 -12.94
N LEU A 504 -1.92 14.46 -12.95
CA LEU A 504 -2.50 15.34 -13.94
C LEU A 504 -1.98 16.76 -13.69
N ASN A 505 -1.21 17.28 -14.63
CA ASN A 505 -0.56 18.59 -14.54
C ASN A 505 -0.67 19.33 -15.88
N SER A 506 -1.86 19.86 -16.16
CA SER A 506 -2.12 20.72 -17.31
C SER A 506 -2.17 22.19 -16.91
N ALA A 507 -1.81 23.10 -17.82
CA ALA A 507 -2.06 24.52 -17.64
C ALA A 507 -3.56 24.88 -17.56
N SER A 508 -4.44 24.00 -18.08
CA SER A 508 -5.90 24.19 -18.14
C SER A 508 -6.68 23.53 -16.99
N SER A 509 -6.02 22.77 -16.12
CA SER A 509 -6.65 22.02 -15.03
C SER A 509 -5.88 22.18 -13.72
N PRO A 510 -6.54 22.10 -12.55
CA PRO A 510 -5.81 22.02 -11.29
C PRO A 510 -4.91 20.77 -11.28
N THR A 511 -3.78 20.84 -10.58
CA THR A 511 -2.94 19.66 -10.39
C THR A 511 -3.68 18.61 -9.57
N VAL A 512 -3.89 17.42 -10.14
CA VAL A 512 -4.53 16.28 -9.46
C VAL A 512 -3.53 15.15 -9.35
N SER A 513 -3.34 14.60 -8.15
CA SER A 513 -2.38 13.52 -7.89
C SER A 513 -3.05 12.43 -7.08
N PRO A 514 -2.78 11.15 -7.38
CA PRO A 514 -3.23 10.06 -6.54
C PRO A 514 -2.58 10.19 -5.15
N GLY A 515 -3.33 9.82 -4.14
CA GLY A 515 -2.81 9.41 -2.86
C GLY A 515 -2.04 8.08 -2.99
N PRO A 516 -1.27 7.71 -1.96
CA PRO A 516 -0.54 6.46 -1.97
C PRO A 516 -1.48 5.25 -1.94
N LEU A 517 -1.01 4.16 -2.53
CA LEU A 517 -1.63 2.85 -2.39
C LEU A 517 -1.77 2.43 -0.92
N SER A 518 -2.88 1.77 -0.61
CA SER A 518 -3.14 1.14 0.68
C SER A 518 -2.08 0.09 1.05
N PRO A 519 -1.99 -0.32 2.33
CA PRO A 519 -1.03 -1.31 2.78
C PRO A 519 -1.03 -2.63 1.99
N ASP A 520 -2.20 -3.05 1.51
CA ASP A 520 -2.44 -4.24 0.68
C ASP A 520 -2.43 -3.95 -0.83
N GLY A 521 -2.31 -2.68 -1.24
CA GLY A 521 -2.22 -2.26 -2.63
C GLY A 521 -3.52 -2.33 -3.42
N THR A 522 -4.65 -2.55 -2.74
CA THR A 522 -5.98 -2.72 -3.36
C THR A 522 -6.74 -1.42 -3.53
N SER A 523 -6.27 -0.31 -2.93
CA SER A 523 -6.99 0.96 -2.95
C SER A 523 -6.10 2.18 -2.92
N PHE A 524 -6.61 3.29 -3.46
CA PHE A 524 -6.04 4.63 -3.39
C PHE A 524 -7.15 5.65 -3.68
N SER A 525 -6.89 6.94 -3.43
CA SER A 525 -7.81 8.02 -3.76
C SER A 525 -7.14 9.01 -4.71
N VAL A 526 -7.89 9.64 -5.59
CA VAL A 526 -7.44 10.68 -6.53
C VAL A 526 -8.16 11.99 -6.26
#